data_AF-A0A7C9EVG9-F1
#
_entry.id   AF-A0A7C9EVG9-F1
#
_cell.length_a   1.000
_cell.length_b   1.000
_cell.length_c   1.000
_cell.angle_alpha   90.00
_cell.angle_beta   90.00
_cell.angle_gamma   90.00
#
_symmetry.space_group_name_H-M   'P 1'
#
loop_
_entity.id
_entity.type
_entity.pdbx_description
1 polymer ?
#
loop_
_entity_poly.entity_id
_entity_poly.type
_entity_poly.pdbx_seq_one_letter_code
_entity_poly.pdbx_strand_id
1 'polypeptide(L)'
;VPIGGVFGNETGFSIVGNSGLCGGIHELKLPPCKSKKSQKGRLGHRRRLMMAIFLGVLGVGLLVASMSLYAFCLKKRRNEPKSESETTLLNVSYQDILQATNGFSSENLIGRGTFGVV
;
A
#
# COMPACT_ATOMS: atom_id res chain seq x y z
N VAL A 1 -43.44 12.09 -26.26
CA VAL A 1 -44.48 13.10 -26.55
C VAL A 1 -45.54 13.04 -25.47
N PRO A 2 -46.05 14.16 -24.94
CA PRO A 2 -47.14 14.17 -23.97
C PRO A 2 -48.37 13.45 -24.52
N ILE A 3 -49.09 12.71 -23.66
CA ILE A 3 -50.23 11.86 -24.05
C ILE A 3 -51.58 12.62 -24.01
N GLY A 4 -51.61 13.82 -23.42
CA GLY A 4 -52.80 14.64 -23.28
C GLY A 4 -52.67 16.03 -23.90
N GLY A 5 -53.75 16.81 -23.83
CA GLY A 5 -53.83 18.16 -24.41
C GLY A 5 -53.89 18.14 -25.93
N VAL A 6 -53.29 19.13 -26.58
CA VAL A 6 -53.29 19.26 -28.06
C VAL A 6 -52.74 18.01 -28.75
N PHE A 7 -51.79 17.28 -28.12
CA PHE A 7 -51.20 16.05 -28.66
C PHE A 7 -52.10 14.81 -28.56
N GLY A 8 -53.22 14.90 -27.84
CA GLY A 8 -54.23 13.85 -27.74
C GLY A 8 -55.36 13.98 -28.76
N ASN A 9 -55.31 14.97 -29.67
CA ASN A 9 -56.31 15.19 -30.70
C ASN A 9 -55.64 15.29 -32.08
N GLU A 10 -55.76 14.25 -32.91
CA GLU A 10 -55.15 14.17 -34.25
C GLU A 10 -55.48 15.35 -35.18
N THR A 11 -56.61 16.02 -34.96
CA THR A 11 -57.05 17.13 -35.82
C THR A 11 -56.45 18.49 -35.45
N GLY A 12 -55.86 18.63 -34.26
CA GLY A 12 -55.40 19.91 -33.72
C GLY A 12 -53.95 20.27 -34.04
N PHE A 13 -53.19 19.38 -34.68
CA PHE A 13 -51.76 19.58 -34.93
C PHE A 13 -51.22 18.64 -36.03
N SER A 14 -50.07 18.98 -36.63
CA SER A 14 -49.40 18.14 -37.62
C SER A 14 -48.03 17.68 -37.12
N ILE A 15 -47.77 16.39 -37.23
CA ILE A 15 -46.47 15.76 -36.91
C ILE A 15 -45.65 15.51 -38.18
N VAL A 16 -46.25 15.65 -39.37
CA VAL A 16 -45.57 15.44 -40.64
C VAL A 16 -44.37 16.40 -40.74
N GLY A 17 -43.17 15.85 -40.92
CA GLY A 17 -41.90 16.60 -40.96
C GLY A 17 -41.09 16.60 -39.66
N ASN A 18 -41.62 16.09 -38.53
CA ASN A 18 -40.92 16.03 -37.25
C ASN A 18 -40.29 14.65 -36.99
N SER A 19 -39.19 14.35 -37.68
CA SER A 19 -38.49 13.05 -37.61
C SER A 19 -37.81 12.74 -36.27
N GLY A 20 -37.66 13.74 -35.38
CA GLY A 20 -37.08 13.58 -34.05
C GLY A 20 -38.05 13.08 -32.98
N LEU A 21 -39.35 13.00 -33.28
CA LEU A 21 -40.37 12.55 -32.32
C LEU A 21 -40.40 11.03 -32.22
N CYS A 22 -40.56 10.54 -30.99
CA CYS A 22 -40.68 9.12 -30.69
C CYS A 22 -41.60 8.90 -29.47
N GLY A 23 -42.19 7.70 -29.37
CA GLY A 23 -43.15 7.34 -28.31
C GLY A 23 -44.46 8.14 -28.39
N GLY A 24 -45.15 8.34 -27.27
CA GLY A 24 -46.47 8.99 -27.23
C GLY A 24 -47.63 8.01 -27.42
N ILE A 25 -48.79 8.51 -27.84
CA ILE A 25 -49.98 7.67 -28.12
C ILE A 25 -49.86 6.92 -29.45
N HIS A 26 -50.53 5.79 -29.56
CA HIS A 26 -50.49 4.92 -30.74
C HIS A 26 -51.07 5.57 -32.00
N GLU A 27 -52.06 6.44 -31.84
CA GLU A 27 -52.74 7.21 -32.91
C GLU A 27 -51.74 8.01 -33.78
N LEU A 28 -50.69 8.57 -33.17
CA LEU A 28 -49.68 9.38 -33.86
C LEU A 28 -48.67 8.56 -34.68
N LYS A 29 -48.72 7.22 -34.62
CA LYS A 29 -47.85 6.28 -35.36
C LYS A 29 -46.34 6.60 -35.26
N LEU A 30 -45.91 7.16 -34.12
CA LEU A 30 -44.52 7.51 -33.88
C LEU A 30 -43.67 6.26 -33.58
N PRO A 31 -42.40 6.23 -34.01
CA PRO A 31 -41.51 5.11 -33.69
C PRO A 31 -41.25 5.05 -32.17
N PRO A 32 -40.99 3.86 -31.61
CA PRO A 32 -40.61 3.74 -30.21
C PRO A 32 -39.27 4.45 -29.95
N CYS A 33 -39.18 5.19 -28.83
CA CYS A 33 -37.93 5.82 -28.45
C CYS A 33 -36.87 4.76 -28.15
N LYS A 34 -35.70 4.88 -28.77
CA LYS A 34 -34.53 4.08 -28.40
C LYS A 34 -34.07 4.51 -27.01
N SER A 35 -34.51 3.81 -25.98
CA SER A 35 -33.92 3.97 -24.65
C SER A 35 -32.47 3.51 -24.73
N LYS A 36 -31.52 4.44 -24.65
CA LYS A 36 -30.13 4.07 -24.36
C LYS A 36 -30.09 3.58 -22.92
N LYS A 37 -30.49 2.33 -22.66
CA LYS A 37 -30.09 1.68 -21.40
C LYS A 37 -28.58 1.76 -21.37
N SER A 38 -28.04 2.55 -20.44
CA SER A 38 -26.61 2.85 -20.36
C SER A 38 -25.84 1.57 -20.00
N GLN A 39 -25.59 0.73 -21.00
CA GLN A 39 -24.72 -0.43 -20.89
C GLN A 39 -23.27 0.01 -20.56
N LYS A 40 -22.96 1.28 -20.82
CA LYS A 40 -21.69 1.94 -20.52
C LYS A 40 -21.39 1.98 -19.01
N GLY A 41 -22.40 2.11 -18.16
CA GLY A 41 -22.23 2.11 -16.69
C GLY A 41 -21.84 0.74 -16.12
N ARG A 42 -22.43 -0.34 -16.65
CA ARG A 42 -22.22 -1.71 -16.12
C ARG A 42 -20.82 -2.25 -16.41
N LEU A 43 -20.29 -1.99 -17.62
CA LEU A 43 -18.92 -2.37 -17.99
C LEU A 43 -17.88 -1.56 -17.21
N GLY A 44 -18.10 -0.25 -17.04
CA GLY A 44 -17.22 0.62 -16.26
C GLY A 44 -17.15 0.20 -14.79
N HIS A 45 -18.30 -0.13 -14.18
CA HIS A 45 -18.36 -0.61 -12.80
C HIS A 45 -17.62 -1.93 -12.61
N ARG A 46 -17.79 -2.90 -13.53
CA ARG A 46 -17.08 -4.18 -13.46
C ARG A 46 -15.57 -4.03 -13.57
N ARG A 47 -15.08 -3.18 -14.47
CA ARG A 47 -13.64 -2.89 -14.61
C ARG A 47 -13.09 -2.20 -13.36
N ARG A 48 -13.82 -1.21 -12.82
CA ARG A 48 -13.42 -0.51 -11.58
C ARG A 48 -13.34 -1.47 -10.40
N LEU A 49 -14.31 -2.38 -10.28
CA LEU A 49 -14.31 -3.41 -9.23
C LEU A 49 -13.12 -4.38 -9.39
N MET A 50 -12.85 -4.87 -10.60
CA MET A 50 -11.67 -5.72 -10.83
C MET A 50 -10.38 -5.00 -10.45
N MET A 51 -10.19 -3.75 -10.90
CA MET A 51 -8.99 -2.98 -10.56
C MET A 51 -8.84 -2.80 -9.05
N ALA A 52 -9.93 -2.50 -8.34
CA ALA A 52 -9.91 -2.36 -6.88
C ALA A 52 -9.50 -3.68 -6.19
N ILE A 53 -10.01 -4.83 -6.66
CA ILE A 53 -9.64 -6.14 -6.13
C ILE A 53 -8.17 -6.43 -6.41
N PHE A 54 -7.70 -6.21 -7.65
CA PHE A 54 -6.30 -6.43 -8.01
C PHE A 54 -5.34 -5.59 -7.16
N LEU A 55 -5.63 -4.30 -6.98
CA LEU A 55 -4.84 -3.41 -6.13
C LEU A 55 -4.87 -3.86 -4.66
N GLY A 56 -6.03 -4.29 -4.16
CA GLY A 56 -6.17 -4.80 -2.79
C GLY A 56 -5.35 -6.06 -2.55
N VAL A 57 -5.47 -7.05 -3.45
CA VAL A 57 -4.72 -8.32 -3.37
C VAL A 57 -3.22 -8.08 -3.46
N LEU A 58 -2.78 -7.22 -4.40
CA LEU A 58 -1.37 -6.87 -4.55
C LEU A 58 -0.83 -6.17 -3.29
N GLY A 59 -1.58 -5.21 -2.74
CA GLY A 59 -1.19 -4.50 -1.52
C GLY A 59 -1.06 -5.43 -0.31
N VAL A 60 -2.04 -6.30 -0.08
CA VAL A 60 -2.00 -7.28 1.01
C VAL A 60 -0.84 -8.26 0.80
N GLY A 61 -0.63 -8.75 -0.43
CA GLY A 61 0.47 -9.65 -0.76
C GLY A 61 1.84 -9.03 -0.47
N LEU A 62 2.05 -7.77 -0.84
CA LEU A 62 3.30 -7.04 -0.57
C LEU A 62 3.53 -6.84 0.93
N LEU A 63 2.49 -6.50 1.70
CA LEU A 63 2.60 -6.35 3.16
C LEU A 63 2.96 -7.67 3.84
N VAL A 64 2.31 -8.78 3.46
CA VAL A 64 2.62 -10.10 4.00
C VAL A 64 4.05 -10.50 3.63
N ALA A 65 4.46 -10.30 2.38
CA ALA A 65 5.82 -10.60 1.93
C ALA A 65 6.86 -9.76 2.68
N SER A 66 6.64 -8.45 2.86
CA SER A 66 7.57 -7.59 3.59
C SER A 66 7.70 -8.00 5.05
N MET A 67 6.58 -8.30 5.72
CA MET A 67 6.60 -8.77 7.11
C MET A 67 7.28 -10.13 7.25
N SER A 68 7.07 -11.04 6.29
CA SER A 68 7.71 -12.35 6.27
C SER A 68 9.22 -12.23 6.07
N LEU A 69 9.66 -11.39 5.13
CA LEU A 69 11.07 -11.09 4.90
C LEU A 69 11.70 -10.42 6.12
N TYR A 70 11.02 -9.47 6.73
CA TYR A 70 11.49 -8.81 7.95
C TYR A 70 11.69 -9.82 9.10
N ALA A 71 10.69 -10.67 9.35
CA ALA A 71 10.77 -11.72 10.36
C ALA A 71 11.88 -12.74 10.06
N PHE A 72 12.05 -13.11 8.79
CA PHE A 72 13.13 -14.00 8.35
C PHE A 72 14.51 -13.36 8.59
N CYS A 73 14.69 -12.10 8.25
CA CYS A 73 15.93 -11.34 8.49
C CYS A 73 16.25 -11.26 9.99
N LEU A 74 15.26 -11.00 10.85
CA LEU A 74 15.44 -11.01 12.30
C LEU A 74 15.86 -12.39 12.83
N LYS A 75 15.21 -13.45 12.34
CA LYS A 75 15.56 -14.83 12.71
C LYS A 75 16.98 -15.18 12.26
N LYS A 76 17.38 -14.76 11.06
CA LYS A 76 18.75 -14.94 10.55
C LYS A 76 19.77 -14.22 11.45
N ARG A 77 19.52 -12.97 11.84
CA ARG A 77 20.40 -12.23 12.76
C ARG A 77 20.53 -12.87 14.14
N ARG A 78 19.49 -13.57 14.62
CA ARG A 78 19.54 -14.32 15.88
C ARG A 78 20.32 -15.63 15.76
N ASN A 79 20.39 -16.20 14.57
CA ASN A 79 21.06 -17.47 14.28
C ASN A 79 22.48 -17.30 13.74
N GLU A 80 22.88 -16.10 13.31
CA GLU A 80 24.30 -15.77 13.20
C GLU A 80 24.90 -15.82 14.61
N PRO A 81 26.07 -16.45 14.81
CA PRO A 81 26.86 -16.14 16.00
C PRO A 81 27.01 -14.62 15.99
N LYS A 82 26.64 -13.97 17.10
CA LYS A 82 26.97 -12.55 17.30
C LYS A 82 28.42 -12.42 16.86
N SER A 83 28.68 -11.66 15.79
CA SER A 83 30.03 -11.23 15.51
C SER A 83 30.48 -10.55 16.78
N GLU A 84 31.37 -11.22 17.50
CA GLU A 84 32.01 -10.80 18.73
C GLU A 84 32.95 -9.65 18.37
N SER A 85 32.35 -8.55 17.92
CA SER A 85 32.95 -7.23 17.77
C SER A 85 32.36 -6.29 18.82
N GLU A 86 31.87 -6.87 19.91
CA GLU A 86 32.06 -6.26 21.21
C GLU A 86 33.42 -6.79 21.64
N THR A 87 34.42 -5.91 21.65
CA THR A 87 35.61 -6.13 22.48
C THR A 87 35.07 -6.53 23.84
N THR A 88 35.06 -7.82 24.14
CA THR A 88 34.79 -8.34 25.47
C THR A 88 35.79 -7.61 26.34
N LEU A 89 35.32 -6.60 27.07
CA LEU A 89 36.12 -5.90 28.05
C LEU A 89 36.54 -7.01 29.00
N LEU A 90 37.77 -7.48 28.82
CA LEU A 90 38.35 -8.55 29.60
C LEU A 90 38.26 -8.07 31.04
N ASN A 91 37.39 -8.70 31.82
CA ASN A 91 37.10 -8.29 33.17
C ASN A 91 38.26 -8.78 34.06
N VAL A 92 39.37 -8.05 34.02
CA VAL A 92 40.57 -8.34 34.80
C VAL A 92 40.39 -7.72 36.18
N SER A 93 40.64 -8.50 37.24
CA SER A 93 40.58 -7.97 38.60
C SER A 93 41.76 -7.03 38.85
N TYR A 94 41.56 -6.00 39.68
CA TYR A 94 42.66 -5.17 40.15
C TYR A 94 43.77 -6.00 40.82
N GLN A 95 43.41 -7.08 41.52
CA GLN A 95 44.38 -7.98 42.15
C GLN A 95 45.27 -8.68 41.11
N ASP A 96 44.70 -9.09 39.98
CA ASP A 96 45.46 -9.74 38.90
C ASP A 96 46.50 -8.76 38.33
N ILE A 97 46.09 -7.50 38.11
CA ILE A 97 46.99 -6.44 37.63
C ILE A 97 48.07 -6.14 38.68
N LEU A 98 47.70 -6.04 39.95
CA LEU A 98 48.61 -5.77 41.05
C LEU A 98 49.66 -6.89 41.19
N GLN A 99 49.23 -8.15 41.11
CA GLN A 99 50.12 -9.29 41.18
C GLN A 99 51.02 -9.38 39.94
N ALA A 100 50.47 -9.17 38.74
CA ALA A 100 51.23 -9.22 37.49
C ALA A 100 52.29 -8.11 37.39
N THR A 101 52.07 -6.97 38.04
CA THR A 101 53.00 -5.83 38.04
C THR A 101 53.92 -5.80 39.26
N ASN A 102 53.93 -6.86 40.08
CA ASN A 102 54.66 -6.88 41.37
C ASN A 102 54.36 -5.66 42.24
N GLY A 103 53.09 -5.28 42.35
CA GLY A 103 52.65 -4.12 43.11
C GLY A 103 53.00 -2.78 42.44
N PHE A 104 53.01 -2.72 41.10
CA PHE A 104 53.50 -1.57 40.33
C PHE A 104 54.96 -1.20 40.65
N SER A 105 55.83 -2.21 40.71
CA SER A 105 57.27 -2.03 40.94
C SER A 105 57.90 -1.11 39.88
N SER A 106 58.87 -0.27 40.28
CA SER A 106 59.60 0.60 39.36
C SER A 106 60.41 -0.16 38.31
N GLU A 107 60.70 -1.43 38.55
CA GLU A 107 61.38 -2.31 37.58
C GLU A 107 60.49 -2.66 36.38
N ASN A 108 59.17 -2.60 36.55
CA ASN A 108 58.18 -2.84 35.51
C ASN A 108 57.70 -1.54 34.83
N LEU A 109 58.31 -0.39 35.18
CA LEU A 109 57.96 0.90 34.62
C LEU A 109 58.49 1.03 33.19
N ILE A 110 57.59 1.25 32.24
CA ILE A 110 57.92 1.47 30.84
C ILE A 110 57.97 2.97 30.53
N GLY A 111 57.07 3.77 31.13
CA GLY A 111 57.01 5.19 30.86
C GLY A 111 56.19 6.00 31.86
N ARG A 112 56.56 7.27 32.00
CA ARG A 112 55.84 8.23 32.83
C ARG A 112 55.44 9.44 32.02
N GLY A 113 54.15 9.74 31.99
CA GLY A 113 53.59 10.90 31.30
C GLY A 113 52.76 11.78 32.23
N THR A 114 52.18 12.83 31.67
CA THR A 114 51.30 13.76 32.40
C THR A 114 49.98 13.12 32.82
N PHE A 115 49.54 12.07 32.13
CA PHE A 115 48.25 11.41 32.34
C PHE A 115 48.37 10.09 33.11
N GLY A 116 49.58 9.61 33.41
CA GLY A 116 49.75 8.34 34.09
C GLY A 116 51.14 7.74 34.00
N VAL A 117 51.21 6.52 34.51
CA VAL A 117 52.39 5.67 34.61
C VAL A 117 52.04 4.35 33.94
N VAL A 118 52.89 3.92 33.00
CA VAL A 118 52.73 2.67 32.24
C VAL A 118 53.89 1.76 32.52
#